data_AF-A0A922CNV2-F1
#
_entry.id   AF-A0A922CNV2-F1
#
_cell.length_a   1.000
_cell.length_b   1.000
_cell.length_c   1.000
_cell.angle_alpha   90.00
_cell.angle_beta   90.00
_cell.angle_gamma   90.00
#
_symmetry.space_group_name_H-M   'P 1'
#
loop_
_entity.id
_entity.type
_entity.pdbx_description
1 polymer ?
#
loop_
_entity_poly.entity_id
_entity_poly.type
_entity_poly.pdbx_seq_one_letter_code
_entity_poly.pdbx_strand_id
1 'polypeptide(L)'
;MSDTESKDEKKPIVIKNATDLQRLKLEKLMKNPDKPVVLPEPPKSKSLAPPPDFVRNVMGSSAGAGSGEFHVYRHLRRKEYARQKFIQEKSEKEKLDDEYHRKIEQNRRQAEERTAKKRAKRLKKKRNAKLKGKKPKTDNKETASSQSDSSSGEEDNDALKDSTKDSQNDSSEDNTVTEENRNKLNE
;
A
#
# COMPACT_ATOMS: atom_id res chain seq x y z
N MET A 1 -51.60 -22.96 -35.28
CA MET A 1 -50.23 -22.59 -35.68
C MET A 1 -49.33 -22.97 -34.53
N SER A 2 -48.49 -23.97 -34.74
CA SER A 2 -47.75 -24.73 -33.74
C SER A 2 -46.34 -24.16 -33.57
N ASP A 3 -46.05 -23.54 -32.42
CA ASP A 3 -44.68 -23.19 -32.03
C ASP A 3 -44.07 -24.34 -31.25
N THR A 4 -43.11 -25.00 -31.88
CA THR A 4 -42.32 -26.10 -31.35
C THR A 4 -41.26 -25.57 -30.39
N GLU A 5 -41.49 -25.67 -29.08
CA GLU A 5 -40.43 -25.52 -28.08
C GLU A 5 -39.52 -26.76 -28.12
N SER A 6 -38.48 -26.71 -28.96
CA SER A 6 -37.39 -27.66 -28.93
C SER A 6 -36.63 -27.54 -27.61
N LYS A 7 -36.88 -28.47 -26.69
CA LYS A 7 -36.04 -28.68 -25.50
C LYS A 7 -34.67 -29.19 -25.93
N ASP A 8 -33.77 -28.27 -26.23
CA ASP A 8 -32.36 -28.59 -26.46
C ASP A 8 -31.74 -29.11 -25.15
N GLU A 9 -31.45 -30.41 -25.12
CA GLU A 9 -30.70 -31.04 -24.04
C GLU A 9 -29.28 -30.47 -24.02
N LYS A 10 -29.04 -29.53 -23.09
CA LYS A 10 -27.74 -28.87 -22.94
C LYS A 10 -26.74 -29.84 -22.34
N LYS A 11 -25.86 -30.39 -23.19
CA LYS A 11 -24.70 -31.19 -22.80
C LYS A 11 -23.82 -30.40 -21.80
N PRO A 12 -23.22 -31.04 -20.78
CA PRO A 12 -22.38 -30.35 -19.81
C PRO A 12 -21.17 -29.73 -20.51
N ILE A 13 -21.03 -28.41 -20.41
CA ILE A 13 -19.94 -27.66 -21.05
C ILE A 13 -18.69 -27.80 -20.17
N VAL A 14 -17.68 -28.51 -20.69
CA VAL A 14 -16.38 -28.64 -20.05
C VAL A 14 -15.52 -27.43 -20.42
N ILE A 15 -15.08 -26.71 -19.40
CA ILE A 15 -14.18 -25.58 -19.55
C ILE A 15 -12.76 -26.10 -19.80
N LYS A 16 -12.12 -25.65 -20.89
CA LYS A 16 -10.71 -25.99 -21.19
C LYS A 16 -9.81 -24.76 -21.07
N ASN A 17 -10.26 -23.61 -21.55
CA ASN A 17 -9.51 -22.36 -21.58
C ASN A 17 -10.17 -21.23 -20.77
N ALA A 18 -9.40 -20.19 -20.42
CA ALA A 18 -9.92 -19.00 -19.74
C ALA A 18 -11.02 -18.27 -20.55
N THR A 19 -10.93 -18.34 -21.87
CA THR A 19 -11.95 -17.84 -22.80
C THR A 19 -13.27 -18.57 -22.65
N ASP A 20 -13.24 -19.89 -22.38
CA ASP A 20 -14.45 -20.70 -22.23
C ASP A 20 -15.18 -20.33 -20.94
N LEU A 21 -14.44 -20.03 -19.86
CA LEU A 21 -15.01 -19.49 -18.61
C LEU A 21 -15.72 -18.17 -18.84
N GLN A 22 -15.09 -17.25 -19.60
CA GLN A 22 -15.66 -15.95 -19.89
C GLN A 22 -16.91 -16.09 -20.77
N ARG A 23 -16.84 -16.94 -21.81
CA ARG A 23 -17.97 -17.26 -22.68
C ARG A 23 -19.17 -17.76 -21.88
N LEU A 24 -18.97 -18.71 -20.96
CA LEU A 24 -20.06 -19.22 -20.12
C LEU A 24 -20.67 -18.14 -19.21
N LYS A 25 -19.83 -17.27 -18.63
CA LYS A 25 -20.31 -16.14 -17.82
C LYS A 25 -21.09 -15.14 -18.66
N LEU A 26 -20.63 -14.85 -19.88
CA LEU A 26 -21.32 -13.96 -20.82
C LEU A 26 -22.65 -14.56 -21.28
N GLU A 27 -22.68 -15.82 -21.68
CA GLU A 27 -23.93 -16.52 -22.05
C GLU A 27 -24.94 -16.51 -20.90
N LYS A 28 -24.48 -16.66 -19.65
CA LYS A 28 -25.33 -16.55 -18.46
C LYS A 28 -25.88 -15.13 -18.23
N LEU A 29 -25.07 -14.10 -18.47
CA LEU A 29 -25.48 -12.70 -18.34
C LEU A 29 -26.45 -12.30 -19.46
N MET A 30 -26.16 -12.69 -20.70
CA MET A 30 -26.98 -12.39 -21.88
C MET A 30 -28.29 -13.16 -21.93
N LYS A 31 -28.43 -14.26 -21.16
CA LYS A 31 -29.71 -14.97 -21.03
C LYS A 31 -30.83 -14.07 -20.48
N ASN A 32 -30.49 -13.09 -19.63
CA ASN A 32 -31.44 -12.16 -19.03
C ASN A 32 -30.87 -10.73 -19.09
N PRO A 33 -30.98 -10.03 -20.23
CA PRO A 33 -30.37 -8.72 -20.41
C PRO A 33 -31.04 -7.62 -19.56
N ASP A 34 -32.33 -7.76 -19.24
CA ASP A 34 -33.09 -6.76 -18.48
C ASP A 34 -32.78 -6.78 -16.97
N LYS A 35 -32.10 -7.82 -16.48
CA LYS A 35 -31.74 -7.92 -15.06
C LYS A 35 -30.48 -7.10 -14.79
N PRO A 36 -30.52 -6.05 -13.95
CA PRO A 36 -29.33 -5.27 -13.62
C PRO A 36 -28.30 -6.16 -12.91
N VAL A 37 -27.04 -6.04 -13.34
CA VAL A 37 -25.91 -6.75 -12.76
C VAL A 37 -25.47 -6.03 -11.50
N VAL A 38 -25.58 -6.69 -10.34
CA VAL A 38 -25.06 -6.16 -9.06
C VAL A 38 -23.59 -6.53 -8.95
N LEU A 39 -22.72 -5.55 -9.10
CA LEU A 39 -21.30 -5.71 -8.79
C LEU A 39 -21.13 -5.69 -7.26
N PRO A 40 -20.36 -6.63 -6.69
CA PRO A 40 -20.10 -6.62 -5.26
C PRO A 40 -19.30 -5.36 -4.90
N GLU A 41 -19.74 -4.66 -3.86
CA GLU A 41 -18.96 -3.58 -3.25
C GLU A 41 -17.66 -4.14 -2.66
N PRO A 42 -16.59 -3.32 -2.60
CA PRO A 42 -15.35 -3.73 -1.96
C PRO A 42 -15.60 -4.17 -0.51
N PRO A 43 -14.88 -5.19 -0.02
CA PRO A 43 -15.07 -5.68 1.33
C PRO A 43 -14.77 -4.55 2.33
N LYS A 44 -15.69 -4.32 3.27
CA LYS A 44 -15.49 -3.36 4.35
C LYS A 44 -14.29 -3.79 5.19
N SER A 45 -13.53 -2.81 5.69
CA SER A 45 -12.46 -3.09 6.64
C SER A 45 -13.02 -3.80 7.87
N LYS A 46 -12.25 -4.76 8.41
CA LYS A 46 -12.62 -5.44 9.65
C LYS A 46 -12.76 -4.36 10.74
N SER A 47 -13.90 -4.31 11.40
CA SER A 47 -14.16 -3.39 12.51
C SER A 47 -14.74 -4.17 13.68
N LEU A 48 -14.43 -3.72 14.88
CA LEU A 48 -14.98 -4.30 16.10
C LEU A 48 -16.31 -3.65 16.43
N ALA A 49 -17.25 -4.46 16.94
CA ALA A 49 -18.52 -3.93 17.41
C ALA A 49 -18.27 -2.95 18.57
N PRO A 50 -18.93 -1.77 18.56
CA PRO A 50 -18.80 -0.82 19.65
C PRO A 50 -19.31 -1.43 20.96
N PRO A 51 -18.73 -1.05 22.11
CA PRO A 51 -19.27 -1.45 23.40
C PRO A 51 -20.69 -0.89 23.58
N PRO A 52 -21.60 -1.63 24.26
CA PRO A 52 -22.94 -1.12 24.53
C PRO A 52 -22.91 0.03 25.54
N ASP A 53 -23.73 1.06 25.31
CA ASP A 53 -23.78 2.25 26.17
C ASP A 53 -24.26 1.95 27.60
N PHE A 54 -25.26 1.07 27.73
CA PHE A 54 -25.86 0.72 29.01
C PHE A 54 -25.90 -0.78 29.22
N VAL A 55 -25.28 -1.24 30.31
CA VAL A 55 -25.42 -2.60 30.82
C VAL A 55 -26.60 -2.61 31.79
N ARG A 56 -27.67 -3.34 31.44
CA ARG A 56 -28.91 -3.37 32.23
C ARG A 56 -28.86 -4.31 33.44
N ASN A 57 -28.01 -5.33 33.38
CA ASN A 57 -27.98 -6.43 34.36
C ASN A 57 -26.75 -6.33 35.26
N VAL A 58 -26.49 -5.14 35.80
CA VAL A 58 -25.36 -4.94 36.73
C VAL A 58 -25.81 -5.31 38.14
N MET A 59 -25.14 -6.31 38.71
CA MET A 59 -25.34 -6.69 40.11
C MET A 59 -24.64 -5.69 41.03
N GLY A 60 -25.14 -5.49 42.26
CA GLY A 60 -24.57 -4.52 43.21
C GLY A 60 -23.09 -4.78 43.53
N SER A 61 -22.34 -3.72 43.83
CA SER A 61 -20.88 -3.78 44.01
C SER A 61 -20.41 -4.67 45.16
N SER A 62 -21.25 -4.90 46.17
CA SER A 62 -20.97 -5.78 47.31
C SER A 62 -21.55 -7.18 47.16
N ALA A 63 -22.16 -7.51 46.02
CA ALA A 63 -22.70 -8.84 45.78
C ALA A 63 -21.58 -9.84 45.48
N GLY A 64 -21.74 -11.08 45.94
CA GLY A 64 -20.77 -12.16 45.70
C GLY A 64 -20.71 -12.60 44.24
N ALA A 65 -19.68 -13.39 43.88
CA ALA A 65 -19.53 -13.92 42.53
C ALA A 65 -20.68 -14.90 42.19
N GLY A 66 -21.47 -14.57 41.16
CA GLY A 66 -22.52 -15.44 40.63
C GLY A 66 -21.97 -16.53 39.70
N SER A 67 -22.76 -17.57 39.44
CA SER A 67 -22.37 -18.68 38.54
C SER A 67 -22.13 -18.26 37.09
N GLY A 68 -22.76 -17.17 36.62
CA GLY A 68 -22.58 -16.61 35.28
C GLY A 68 -21.40 -15.67 35.13
N GLU A 69 -20.79 -15.20 36.22
CA GLU A 69 -19.78 -14.14 36.20
C GLU A 69 -18.51 -14.57 35.44
N PHE A 70 -18.13 -15.86 35.56
CA PHE A 70 -17.02 -16.43 34.81
C PHE A 70 -17.21 -16.29 33.29
N HIS A 71 -18.43 -16.52 32.79
CA HIS A 71 -18.70 -16.40 31.37
C HIS A 71 -18.72 -14.94 30.91
N VAL A 72 -19.24 -14.03 31.75
CA VAL A 72 -19.19 -12.59 31.49
C VAL A 72 -17.74 -12.13 31.32
N TYR A 73 -16.86 -12.45 32.28
CA TYR A 73 -15.43 -12.13 32.19
C TYR A 73 -14.77 -12.75 30.96
N ARG A 74 -15.02 -14.03 30.68
CA ARG A 74 -14.47 -14.72 29.50
C ARG A 74 -14.86 -14.03 28.19
N HIS A 75 -16.12 -13.59 28.04
CA HIS A 75 -16.56 -12.85 26.85
C HIS A 75 -15.96 -11.46 26.78
N LEU A 76 -15.90 -10.74 27.91
CA LEU A 76 -15.30 -9.41 28.00
C LEU A 76 -13.80 -9.44 27.65
N ARG A 77 -13.06 -10.41 28.20
CA ARG A 77 -11.63 -10.60 27.95
C ARG A 77 -11.33 -10.87 26.47
N ARG A 78 -12.12 -11.74 25.83
CA ARG A 78 -11.98 -11.99 24.38
C ARG A 78 -12.25 -10.73 23.55
N LYS A 79 -13.30 -9.97 23.89
CA LYS A 79 -13.61 -8.70 23.23
C LYS A 79 -12.46 -7.70 23.39
N GLU A 80 -11.92 -7.58 24.59
CA GLU A 80 -10.82 -6.66 24.88
C GLU A 80 -9.52 -7.08 24.18
N TYR A 81 -9.19 -8.37 24.15
CA TYR A 81 -8.01 -8.85 23.41
C TYR A 81 -8.16 -8.65 21.90
N ALA A 82 -9.34 -8.92 21.35
CA ALA A 82 -9.62 -8.59 19.96
C ALA A 82 -9.47 -7.08 19.70
N ARG A 83 -9.90 -6.23 20.65
CA ARG A 83 -9.74 -4.77 20.60
C ARG A 83 -8.30 -4.31 20.61
N GLN A 84 -7.52 -4.78 21.57
CA GLN A 84 -6.10 -4.44 21.69
C GLN A 84 -5.33 -4.90 20.45
N LYS A 85 -5.55 -6.14 20.01
CA LYS A 85 -4.93 -6.69 18.80
C LYS A 85 -5.27 -5.86 17.56
N PHE A 86 -6.54 -5.52 17.36
CA PHE A 86 -6.97 -4.69 16.23
C PHE A 86 -6.32 -3.30 16.24
N ILE A 87 -6.20 -2.67 17.40
CA ILE A 87 -5.56 -1.35 17.53
C ILE A 87 -4.07 -1.45 17.21
N GLN A 88 -3.38 -2.46 17.72
CA GLN A 88 -1.97 -2.72 17.45
C GLN A 88 -1.73 -2.95 15.96
N GLU A 89 -2.43 -3.91 15.36
CA GLU A 89 -2.34 -4.23 13.92
C GLU A 89 -2.64 -3.02 13.03
N LYS A 90 -3.66 -2.22 13.39
CA LYS A 90 -3.99 -0.99 12.64
C LYS A 90 -2.87 0.04 12.75
N SER A 91 -2.33 0.24 13.95
CA SER A 91 -1.24 1.21 14.18
C SER A 91 0.05 0.82 13.47
N GLU A 92 0.38 -0.47 13.44
CA GLU A 92 1.55 -1.00 12.73
C GLU A 92 1.39 -0.83 11.23
N LYS A 93 0.21 -1.18 10.69
CA LYS A 93 -0.10 -0.98 9.28
C LYS A 93 -0.02 0.49 8.88
N GLU A 94 -0.60 1.39 9.66
CA GLU A 94 -0.59 2.83 9.38
C GLU A 94 0.84 3.40 9.37
N LYS A 95 1.70 2.99 10.32
CA LYS A 95 3.11 3.37 10.32
C LYS A 95 3.85 2.89 9.06
N LEU A 96 3.65 1.63 8.66
CA LEU A 96 4.28 1.06 7.47
C LEU A 96 3.79 1.74 6.19
N ASP A 97 2.50 2.02 6.09
CA ASP A 97 1.91 2.73 4.95
C ASP A 97 2.46 4.17 4.87
N ASP A 98 2.56 4.88 5.99
CA ASP A 98 3.15 6.23 6.06
C ASP A 98 4.63 6.24 5.65
N GLU A 99 5.43 5.29 6.14
CA GLU A 99 6.84 5.14 5.76
C GLU A 99 6.98 4.85 4.27
N TYR A 100 6.12 4.00 3.72
CA TYR A 100 6.10 3.68 2.30
C TYR A 100 5.77 4.91 1.44
N HIS A 101 4.75 5.68 1.82
CA HIS A 101 4.38 6.91 1.12
C HIS A 101 5.49 7.96 1.18
N ARG A 102 6.10 8.16 2.36
CA ARG A 102 7.27 9.06 2.52
C ARG A 102 8.42 8.65 1.61
N LYS A 103 8.72 7.35 1.51
CA LYS A 103 9.80 6.84 0.65
C LYS A 103 9.49 7.08 -0.83
N ILE A 104 8.24 6.87 -1.27
CA ILE A 104 7.83 7.16 -2.65
C ILE A 104 7.98 8.65 -2.96
N GLU A 105 7.52 9.53 -2.07
CA GLU A 105 7.59 10.97 -2.27
C GLU A 105 9.03 11.47 -2.32
N GLN A 106 9.90 10.95 -1.45
CA GLN A 106 11.33 11.26 -1.48
C GLN A 106 11.97 10.82 -2.80
N ASN A 107 11.72 9.59 -3.25
CA ASN A 107 12.23 9.09 -4.52
C ASN A 107 11.74 9.92 -5.71
N ARG A 108 10.45 10.27 -5.71
CA ARG A 108 9.85 11.13 -6.72
C ARG A 108 10.51 12.51 -6.74
N ARG A 109 10.70 13.14 -5.57
CA ARG A 109 11.36 14.43 -5.44
C ARG A 109 12.79 14.40 -5.93
N GLN A 110 13.58 13.39 -5.55
CA GLN A 110 14.95 13.22 -6.01
C GLN A 110 15.02 13.05 -7.54
N ALA A 111 14.12 12.24 -8.12
CA ALA A 111 14.03 12.07 -9.57
C ALA A 111 13.63 13.37 -10.30
N GLU A 112 12.69 14.14 -9.73
CA GLU A 112 12.26 15.44 -10.24
C GLU A 112 13.39 16.47 -10.16
N GLU A 113 14.13 16.54 -9.05
CA GLU A 113 15.29 17.44 -8.88
C GLU A 113 16.41 17.13 -9.88
N ARG A 114 16.77 15.85 -10.05
CA ARG A 114 17.76 15.41 -11.05
C ARG A 114 17.29 15.75 -12.46
N THR A 115 16.02 15.55 -12.77
CA THR A 115 15.43 15.85 -14.08
C THR A 115 15.34 17.36 -14.33
N ALA A 116 14.97 18.15 -13.32
CA ALA A 116 14.89 19.61 -13.38
C ALA A 116 16.28 20.23 -13.59
N LYS A 117 17.31 19.77 -12.88
CA LYS A 117 18.71 20.20 -13.08
C LYS A 117 19.16 19.96 -14.52
N LYS A 118 18.89 18.77 -15.08
CA LYS A 118 19.21 18.43 -16.49
C LYS A 118 18.40 19.28 -17.48
N ARG A 119 17.10 19.48 -17.23
CA ARG A 119 16.22 20.31 -18.06
C ARG A 119 16.66 21.78 -18.07
N ALA A 120 17.02 22.35 -16.93
CA ALA A 120 17.52 23.71 -16.79
C ALA A 120 18.83 23.91 -17.58
N LYS A 121 19.78 22.97 -17.48
CA LYS A 121 21.01 22.98 -18.29
C LYS A 121 20.71 23.00 -19.79
N ARG A 122 19.80 22.16 -20.27
CA ARG A 122 19.37 22.12 -21.69
C ARG A 122 18.68 23.41 -22.14
N LEU A 123 17.83 24.00 -21.30
CA LEU A 123 17.16 25.28 -21.60
C LEU A 123 18.14 26.45 -21.67
N LYS A 124 19.12 26.53 -20.75
CA LYS A 124 20.20 27.53 -20.79
C LYS A 124 21.01 27.40 -22.09
N LYS A 125 21.40 26.18 -22.47
CA LYS A 125 22.10 25.93 -23.76
C LYS A 125 21.26 26.34 -24.96
N LYS A 126 19.95 26.01 -24.98
CA LYS A 126 19.02 26.40 -26.06
C LYS A 126 18.85 27.91 -26.14
N ARG A 127 18.75 28.61 -25.01
CA ARG A 127 18.67 30.09 -24.96
C ARG A 127 19.94 30.72 -25.53
N ASN A 128 21.12 30.26 -25.09
CA ASN A 128 22.40 30.78 -25.55
C ASN A 128 22.63 30.55 -27.05
N ALA A 129 22.25 29.37 -27.57
CA ALA A 129 22.32 29.08 -29.01
C ALA A 129 21.40 30.01 -29.83
N LYS A 130 20.16 30.25 -29.37
CA LYS A 130 19.23 31.20 -30.00
C LYS A 130 19.78 32.63 -30.00
N LEU A 131 20.41 33.06 -28.91
CA LEU A 131 21.01 34.40 -28.82
C LEU A 131 22.21 34.54 -29.77
N LYS A 132 23.07 33.51 -29.91
CA LYS A 132 24.18 33.53 -30.88
C LYS A 132 23.69 33.54 -32.33
N GLY A 133 22.62 32.83 -32.65
CA GLY A 133 22.02 32.82 -34.00
C GLY A 133 21.25 34.10 -34.38
N LYS A 134 20.92 34.96 -33.41
CA LYS A 134 20.22 36.24 -33.64
C LYS A 134 21.15 37.46 -33.62
N LYS A 135 22.45 37.30 -33.30
CA LYS A 135 23.40 38.41 -33.48
C LYS A 135 23.61 38.61 -34.99
N PRO A 136 23.36 39.80 -35.55
CA PRO A 136 23.70 40.06 -36.95
C PRO A 136 25.20 39.82 -37.09
N LYS A 137 25.61 39.09 -38.13
CA LYS A 137 27.01 39.03 -38.55
C LYS A 137 27.38 40.43 -38.99
N THR A 138 27.80 41.27 -38.07
CA THR A 138 28.55 42.47 -38.41
C THR A 138 29.98 41.99 -38.64
N ASP A 139 30.36 41.93 -39.91
CA ASP A 139 31.73 41.75 -40.34
C ASP A 139 32.61 42.80 -39.67
N ASN A 140 33.45 42.37 -38.73
CA ASN A 140 34.83 42.83 -38.69
C ASN A 140 35.67 41.91 -37.78
N LYS A 141 36.71 41.39 -38.41
CA LYS A 141 37.78 40.59 -37.84
C LYS A 141 38.74 41.55 -37.17
N GLU A 142 38.96 41.41 -35.87
CA GLU A 142 40.27 41.34 -35.21
C GLU A 142 40.18 41.54 -33.67
N THR A 143 40.91 40.66 -32.99
CA THR A 143 41.57 40.81 -31.68
C THR A 143 40.87 41.56 -30.53
N ALA A 144 40.47 40.82 -29.48
CA ALA A 144 40.94 41.04 -28.10
C ALA A 144 40.17 40.17 -27.10
N SER A 145 40.95 39.54 -26.23
CA SER A 145 40.62 38.98 -24.93
C SER A 145 39.38 39.58 -24.25
N SER A 146 38.42 38.73 -23.90
CA SER A 146 37.65 38.89 -22.67
C SER A 146 37.31 37.52 -22.09
N GLN A 147 37.84 37.33 -20.88
CA GLN A 147 37.59 36.22 -19.98
C GLN A 147 36.11 36.15 -19.54
N SER A 148 35.81 35.09 -18.81
CA SER A 148 34.52 34.68 -18.21
C SER A 148 33.61 33.95 -19.21
N ASP A 149 33.30 32.66 -19.03
CA ASP A 149 32.87 32.04 -17.79
C ASP A 149 33.29 30.56 -17.80
N SER A 150 34.27 30.25 -16.95
CA SER A 150 34.60 28.90 -16.53
C SER A 150 33.43 28.41 -15.69
N SER A 151 32.51 27.63 -16.28
CA SER A 151 31.59 26.83 -15.47
C SER A 151 32.05 25.39 -15.51
N SER A 152 33.07 25.14 -14.67
CA SER A 152 33.35 23.90 -13.96
C SER A 152 32.40 22.76 -14.34
N GLY A 153 32.91 21.85 -15.16
CA GLY A 153 32.39 20.51 -15.26
C GLY A 153 32.71 19.78 -13.96
N GLU A 154 31.95 20.05 -12.90
CA GLU A 154 31.87 19.10 -11.80
C GLU A 154 31.11 17.89 -12.31
N GLU A 155 31.90 16.92 -12.76
CA GLU A 155 31.56 15.52 -12.74
C GLU A 155 31.34 15.11 -11.28
N ASP A 156 30.13 15.41 -10.78
CA ASP A 156 29.64 14.83 -9.55
C ASP A 156 29.38 13.34 -9.82
N ASN A 157 30.42 12.56 -9.58
CA ASN A 157 30.42 11.12 -9.40
C ASN A 157 29.50 10.76 -8.23
N ASP A 158 28.19 10.81 -8.47
CA ASP A 158 27.20 10.29 -7.53
C ASP A 158 26.57 9.02 -8.11
N ALA A 159 27.47 8.09 -8.45
CA ALA A 159 27.15 6.67 -8.46
C ALA A 159 27.25 6.18 -7.01
N LEU A 160 26.26 6.55 -6.19
CA LEU A 160 26.01 5.93 -4.89
C LEU A 160 25.64 4.46 -5.14
N LYS A 161 26.70 3.64 -5.17
CA LYS A 161 26.83 2.34 -4.52
C LYS A 161 25.57 1.97 -3.71
N ASP A 162 24.63 1.29 -4.35
CA ASP A 162 23.69 0.41 -3.65
C ASP A 162 24.46 -0.87 -3.30
N SER A 163 25.43 -0.72 -2.39
CA SER A 163 26.03 -1.85 -1.73
C SER A 163 25.02 -2.34 -0.70
N THR A 164 24.24 -3.35 -1.09
CA THR A 164 23.58 -4.28 -0.19
C THR A 164 24.62 -4.89 0.76
N LYS A 165 24.86 -4.23 1.90
CA LYS A 165 25.53 -4.78 3.09
C LYS A 165 25.41 -3.80 4.25
N ASP A 166 24.43 -4.03 5.11
CA ASP A 166 24.61 -4.11 6.55
C ASP A 166 23.38 -4.85 7.13
N SER A 167 23.59 -6.10 7.58
CA SER A 167 23.79 -6.45 9.00
C SER A 167 22.42 -6.57 9.68
N GLN A 168 21.81 -7.75 9.80
CA GLN A 168 22.27 -8.82 10.70
C GLN A 168 23.10 -8.24 11.85
N ASN A 169 22.45 -7.42 12.69
CA ASN A 169 22.87 -7.29 14.06
C ASN A 169 21.86 -8.05 14.93
N ASP A 170 22.46 -9.04 15.58
CA ASP A 170 21.97 -9.88 16.65
C ASP A 170 21.32 -9.06 17.76
N SER A 171 20.09 -9.42 18.12
CA SER A 171 19.46 -9.05 19.39
C SER A 171 19.03 -10.34 20.09
N SER A 172 20.03 -11.16 20.42
CA SER A 172 19.97 -12.16 21.47
C SER A 172 20.02 -11.44 22.82
N GLU A 173 18.86 -11.03 23.33
CA GLU A 173 18.63 -10.76 24.76
C GLU A 173 17.14 -10.43 24.97
N ASP A 174 16.30 -11.46 25.11
CA ASP A 174 15.19 -11.51 26.09
C ASP A 174 14.59 -12.92 26.10
N ASN A 175 15.29 -13.87 26.74
CA ASN A 175 14.77 -15.22 27.00
C ASN A 175 14.84 -15.59 28.49
N THR A 176 15.04 -14.62 29.39
CA THR A 176 15.16 -14.88 30.83
C THR A 176 13.81 -14.97 31.56
N VAL A 177 12.68 -14.65 30.91
CA VAL A 177 11.36 -14.64 31.58
C VAL A 177 10.60 -15.98 31.48
N THR A 178 11.12 -16.97 30.74
CA THR A 178 10.39 -18.24 30.53
C THR A 178 10.80 -19.40 31.46
N GLU A 179 11.91 -19.31 32.20
CA GLU A 179 12.34 -20.41 33.08
C GLU A 179 11.77 -20.35 34.50
N GLU A 180 11.44 -19.18 35.05
CA GLU A 180 10.84 -19.10 36.39
C GLU A 180 9.42 -19.68 36.47
N ASN A 181 8.73 -19.84 35.33
CA ASN A 181 7.38 -20.41 35.27
C ASN A 181 7.33 -21.92 34.97
N ARG A 182 8.46 -22.60 34.75
CA ARG A 182 8.49 -24.06 34.59
C ARG A 182 8.66 -24.83 35.90
N ASN A 183 9.20 -24.21 36.95
CA ASN A 183 9.44 -24.88 38.23
C ASN A 183 8.26 -24.83 39.22
N LYS A 184 7.08 -24.35 38.83
CA LYS A 184 5.86 -24.36 39.66
C LYS A 184 4.78 -25.34 39.19
N LEU A 185 5.09 -26.22 38.24
CA LEU A 185 4.13 -27.22 37.73
C LEU A 185 4.41 -28.66 38.16
N ASN A 186 5.46 -28.88 38.94
CA ASN A 186 5.80 -30.18 39.53
C ASN A 186 5.98 -30.06 41.05
N GLU A 187 4.92 -29.63 41.75
CA GLU A 187 4.71 -29.96 43.17
C GLU A 187 3.21 -29.99 43.47
#